data_AF-A0A2C9LBL3-F1
#
_entry.id   AF-A0A2C9LBL3-F1
#
_cell.length_a   1.000
_cell.length_b   1.000
_cell.length_c   1.000
_cell.angle_alpha   90.00
_cell.angle_beta   90.00
_cell.angle_gamma   90.00
#
_symmetry.space_group_name_H-M   'P 1'
#
loop_
_entity.id
_entity.type
_entity.pdbx_description
1 polymer ?
#
loop_
_entity_poly.entity_id
_entity_poly.type
_entity_poly.pdbx_seq_one_letter_code
_entity_poly.pdbx_strand_id
1 'polypeptide(L)'
;MLLTFSKYLVSMLPTCGSPQHLEKMIAALTLVFLFLVNSYSSKLATRVSVLTTLGKVAALLVICVGGVVAMVQGVTSELPSGFSGTKSDATPVAMAFYNALWAYGGASALNCLVEEVKCPEK
;
A
#
# COMPACT_ATOMS: atom_id res chain seq x y z
N MET A 1 0.61 -5.65 -5.82
CA MET A 1 1.49 -5.33 -4.68
C MET A 1 2.97 -5.49 -5.02
N LEU A 2 3.44 -6.64 -5.53
CA LEU A 2 4.87 -6.84 -5.89
C LEU A 2 5.39 -5.87 -6.97
N LEU A 3 4.57 -5.55 -7.98
CA LEU A 3 4.90 -4.52 -8.97
C LEU A 3 5.03 -3.13 -8.34
N THR A 4 4.15 -2.80 -7.39
CA THR A 4 4.22 -1.54 -6.64
C THR A 4 5.51 -1.47 -5.83
N PHE A 5 5.88 -2.54 -5.14
CA PHE A 5 7.15 -2.65 -4.42
C PHE A 5 8.34 -2.45 -5.36
N SER A 6 8.33 -3.11 -6.52
CA SER A 6 9.37 -2.91 -7.52
C SER A 6 9.46 -1.47 -8.01
N LYS A 7 8.33 -0.79 -8.23
CA LYS A 7 8.33 0.63 -8.65
C LYS A 7 8.97 1.52 -7.61
N TYR A 8 8.66 1.32 -6.33
CA TYR A 8 9.29 2.07 -5.24
C TYR A 8 10.80 1.80 -5.15
N LEU A 9 11.25 0.56 -5.36
CA LEU A 9 12.69 0.25 -5.40
C LEU A 9 13.39 0.91 -6.60
N VAL A 10 12.78 0.86 -7.78
CA VAL A 10 13.36 1.45 -9.00
C VAL A 10 13.39 2.97 -8.92
N SER A 11 12.42 3.60 -8.26
CA SER A 11 12.42 5.05 -8.05
C SER A 11 13.57 5.55 -7.16
N MET A 12 14.24 4.69 -6.39
CA MET A 12 15.42 5.02 -5.59
C MET A 12 16.72 4.96 -6.42
N LEU A 13 16.68 4.32 -7.59
CA LEU A 13 17.80 4.28 -8.52
C LEU A 13 17.77 5.55 -9.40
N PRO A 14 18.91 6.22 -9.63
CA PRO A 14 19.01 7.39 -10.50
C PRO A 14 18.94 7.00 -11.99
N THR A 15 18.05 6.09 -12.35
CA THR A 15 17.83 5.63 -13.72
C THR A 15 16.68 6.42 -14.34
N CYS A 16 16.98 7.21 -15.38
CA CYS A 16 15.98 7.93 -16.16
C CYS A 16 15.08 6.94 -16.93
N GLY A 17 13.81 6.90 -16.55
CA GLY A 17 12.81 6.01 -17.14
C GLY A 17 12.77 4.67 -16.43
N SER A 18 11.58 4.22 -16.05
CA SER A 18 11.39 2.91 -15.44
C SER A 18 11.19 1.87 -16.54
N PRO A 19 12.22 1.09 -16.94
CA PRO A 19 12.02 0.04 -17.93
C PRO A 19 11.02 -0.98 -17.38
N GLN A 20 9.89 -1.12 -18.07
CA GLN A 20 8.82 -2.06 -17.69
C GLN A 20 9.33 -3.49 -17.52
N HIS A 21 10.40 -3.85 -18.24
CA HIS A 21 11.06 -5.15 -18.12
C HIS A 21 11.76 -5.33 -16.76
N LEU A 22 12.47 -4.31 -16.28
CA LEU A 22 13.17 -4.34 -15.00
C LEU A 22 12.19 -4.43 -13.83
N GLU A 23 11.10 -3.65 -13.86
CA GLU A 23 10.06 -3.72 -12.83
C GLU A 23 9.47 -5.13 -12.72
N LYS A 24 9.18 -5.74 -13.88
CA LYS A 24 8.63 -7.11 -13.93
C LYS A 24 9.62 -8.14 -13.42
N MET A 25 10.90 -8.02 -13.76
CA MET A 25 11.94 -8.93 -13.27
C MET A 25 12.13 -8.85 -11.77
N ILE A 26 12.20 -7.64 -11.19
CA ILE A 26 12.33 -7.45 -9.75
C ILE A 26 11.08 -7.97 -9.02
N ALA A 27 9.88 -7.71 -9.55
CA ALA A 27 8.64 -8.23 -9.00
C ALA A 27 8.61 -9.77 -9.01
N ALA A 28 9.03 -10.40 -10.11
CA ALA A 28 9.11 -11.86 -10.23
C ALA A 28 10.16 -12.45 -9.27
N LEU A 29 11.34 -11.84 -9.16
CA LEU A 29 12.38 -12.28 -8.23
C LEU A 29 11.90 -12.22 -6.78
N THR A 30 11.22 -11.13 -6.41
CA THR A 30 10.64 -10.95 -5.07
C THR A 30 9.57 -12.00 -4.78
N LEU A 31 8.75 -12.35 -5.78
CA LEU A 31 7.75 -13.41 -5.67
C LEU A 31 8.40 -14.77 -5.42
N VAL A 32 9.39 -15.14 -6.23
CA VAL A 32 10.11 -16.42 -6.08
C VAL A 32 10.78 -16.50 -4.72
N PHE A 33 11.40 -15.41 -4.26
CA PHE A 33 12.00 -15.34 -2.93
C PHE A 33 10.97 -15.59 -1.82
N LEU A 34 9.83 -14.89 -1.85
CA LEU A 34 8.74 -15.10 -0.89
C LEU A 34 8.21 -16.53 -0.91
N PHE A 35 8.06 -17.10 -2.10
CA PHE A 35 7.60 -18.47 -2.28
C PHE A 35 8.57 -19.49 -1.66
N LEU A 36 9.88 -19.32 -1.88
CA LEU A 36 10.92 -20.17 -1.29
C LEU A 36 10.94 -20.07 0.23
N VAL A 37 10.85 -18.84 0.78
CA VAL A 37 10.80 -18.62 2.23
C VAL A 37 9.56 -19.27 2.85
N ASN A 38 8.40 -19.15 2.20
CA ASN A 38 7.16 -19.77 2.67
C ASN A 38 7.23 -21.30 2.64
N SER A 39 7.80 -21.86 1.56
CA SER A 39 7.97 -23.31 1.38
C SER A 39 8.99 -23.89 2.35
N TYR A 40 10.04 -23.15 2.71
CA TYR A 40 11.05 -23.60 3.67
C TYR A 40 10.54 -23.56 5.11
N SER A 41 9.88 -22.46 5.51
CA SER A 41 9.27 -22.39 6.85
C SER A 41 8.17 -21.33 6.91
N SER A 42 6.95 -21.79 7.15
CA SER A 42 5.79 -20.92 7.42
C SER A 42 6.02 -20.00 8.63
N LYS A 43 6.81 -20.44 9.62
CA LYS A 43 7.16 -19.64 10.81
C LYS A 43 8.06 -18.45 10.45
N LEU A 44 9.05 -18.65 9.55
CA LEU A 44 9.91 -17.56 9.09
C LEU A 44 9.13 -16.57 8.22
N ALA A 45 8.28 -17.07 7.31
CA ALA A 45 7.41 -16.22 6.51
C ALA A 45 6.48 -15.34 7.36
N THR A 46 5.93 -15.91 8.43
CA THR A 46 5.10 -15.15 9.39
C THR A 46 5.91 -14.05 10.07
N ARG A 47 7.13 -14.34 10.55
CA ARG A 47 8.00 -13.32 11.18
C ARG A 47 8.35 -12.18 10.23
N VAL A 48 8.71 -12.48 8.98
CA VAL A 48 9.02 -11.47 7.95
C VAL A 48 7.78 -10.62 7.64
N SER A 49 6.60 -11.24 7.58
CA SER A 49 5.34 -10.55 7.37
C SER A 49 5.00 -9.61 8.52
N VAL A 50 5.20 -10.03 9.77
CA VAL A 50 4.98 -9.18 10.96
C VAL A 50 5.92 -7.98 10.97
N LEU A 51 7.21 -8.18 10.70
CA LEU A 51 8.17 -7.07 10.61
C LEU A 51 7.79 -6.06 9.53
N THR A 52 7.33 -6.55 8.37
CA THR A 52 6.86 -5.69 7.27
C THR A 52 5.62 -4.89 7.67
N THR A 53 4.69 -5.51 8.41
CA THR A 53 3.49 -4.83 8.93
C THR A 53 3.86 -3.73 9.92
N LEU A 54 4.81 -3.98 10.84
CA LEU A 54 5.31 -2.94 11.74
C LEU A 54 5.93 -1.77 10.97
N GLY A 55 6.75 -2.05 9.95
CA GLY A 55 7.33 -1.02 9.08
C GLY A 55 6.28 -0.21 8.32
N LYS A 56 5.24 -0.87 7.79
CA LYS A 56 4.11 -0.19 7.12
C LYS A 56 3.39 0.77 8.05
N VAL A 57 3.08 0.35 9.29
CA VAL A 57 2.40 1.20 10.27
C VAL A 57 3.27 2.39 10.66
N ALA A 58 4.57 2.18 10.89
CA ALA A 58 5.50 3.26 11.20
C ALA A 58 5.58 4.28 10.05
N ALA A 59 5.67 3.84 8.79
CA ALA A 59 5.69 4.72 7.63
C ALA A 59 4.40 5.57 7.52
N LEU A 60 3.24 4.96 7.75
CA LEU A 60 1.96 5.69 7.76
C LEU A 60 1.92 6.74 8.86
N LEU A 61 2.41 6.43 10.07
CA LEU A 61 2.49 7.39 11.16
C LEU A 61 3.37 8.59 10.81
N VAL A 62 4.53 8.37 10.19
CA VAL A 62 5.43 9.45 9.76
C VAL A 62 4.74 10.34 8.72
N ILE A 63 4.05 9.76 7.73
CA ILE A 63 3.32 10.52 6.71
C ILE A 63 2.18 11.33 7.34
N CYS A 64 1.40 10.74 8.26
CA CYS A 64 0.33 11.44 8.95
C CYS A 64 0.85 12.62 9.78
N VAL A 65 1.86 12.40 10.62
CA VAL A 65 2.45 13.46 11.47
C VAL A 65 3.10 14.54 10.61
N GLY A 66 3.88 14.16 9.59
CA GLY A 66 4.49 15.10 8.65
C GLY A 66 3.45 15.96 7.93
N GLY A 67 2.34 15.36 7.50
CA GLY A 67 1.22 16.08 6.89
C GLY A 67 0.58 17.09 7.85
N VAL A 68 0.32 16.70 9.10
CA VAL A 68 -0.22 17.63 10.12
C VAL A 68 0.73 18.80 10.38
N VAL A 69 2.03 18.51 10.54
CA VAL A 69 3.05 19.55 10.77
C VAL A 69 3.13 20.52 9.59
N ALA A 70 3.10 20.02 8.35
CA ALA A 70 3.12 20.85 7.14
C ALA A 70 1.88 21.76 7.04
N MET A 71 0.70 21.25 7.45
CA MET A 71 -0.52 22.06 7.51
C MET A 71 -0.42 23.18 8.56
N VAL A 72 0.13 22.89 9.74
CA VAL A 72 0.33 23.89 10.81
C VAL A 72 1.37 24.95 10.42
N GLN A 73 2.38 24.57 9.62
CA GLN A 73 3.40 25.49 9.09
C GLN A 73 2.89 26.41 7.96
N GLY A 74 1.61 26.27 7.57
CA GLY A 74 1.01 27.13 6.54
C GLY A 74 1.37 26.75 5.11
N VAL A 75 1.89 25.54 4.87
CA VAL A 75 2.10 24.99 3.52
C VAL A 75 0.76 24.50 2.96
N THR A 76 -0.20 25.42 2.82
CA THR A 76 -1.56 25.16 2.33
C THR A 76 -1.79 25.70 0.93
N SER A 77 -0.73 26.07 0.20
CA SER A 77 -0.82 26.69 -1.13
C SER A 77 -1.61 25.86 -2.15
N GLU A 78 -1.63 24.54 -2.00
CA GLU A 78 -2.30 23.60 -2.92
C GLU A 78 -3.73 23.21 -2.49
N LEU A 79 -4.17 23.58 -1.28
CA LEU A 79 -5.54 23.27 -0.81
C LEU A 79 -6.64 24.03 -1.58
N PRO A 80 -6.50 25.33 -1.89
CA PRO A 80 -7.53 26.10 -2.59
C PRO A 80 -7.76 25.66 -4.04
N SER A 81 -6.75 25.10 -4.70
CA SER A 81 -6.81 24.61 -6.09
C SER A 81 -7.15 23.12 -6.20
N GLY A 82 -7.37 22.41 -5.08
CA GLY A 82 -7.50 20.96 -5.05
C GLY A 82 -8.67 20.35 -5.86
N PHE A 83 -9.69 21.16 -6.17
CA PHE A 83 -10.83 20.77 -7.01
C PHE A 83 -10.78 21.34 -8.44
N SER A 84 -9.73 22.11 -8.78
CA SER A 84 -9.58 22.69 -10.11
C SER A 84 -9.15 21.61 -11.11
N GLY A 85 -10.00 21.32 -12.10
CA GLY A 85 -9.74 20.27 -13.09
C GLY A 85 -10.38 18.90 -12.80
N THR A 86 -11.31 18.81 -11.85
CA THR A 86 -12.10 17.58 -11.62
C THR A 86 -12.92 17.22 -12.86
N LYS A 87 -12.78 15.98 -13.33
CA LYS A 87 -13.62 15.42 -14.41
C LYS A 87 -14.84 14.74 -13.80
N SER A 88 -16.02 15.28 -14.05
CA SER A 88 -17.30 14.74 -13.54
C SER A 88 -17.91 13.63 -14.41
N ASP A 89 -17.12 13.05 -15.32
CA ASP A 89 -17.55 11.94 -16.15
C ASP A 89 -17.73 10.66 -15.32
N ALA A 90 -18.67 9.79 -15.72
CA ALA A 90 -18.95 8.56 -15.00
C ALA A 90 -17.74 7.61 -14.92
N THR A 91 -16.88 7.58 -15.95
CA THR A 91 -15.75 6.64 -16.03
C THR A 91 -14.61 6.96 -15.06
N PRO A 92 -14.07 8.19 -14.96
CA PRO A 92 -13.10 8.57 -13.94
C PRO A 92 -13.61 8.38 -12.51
N VAL A 93 -14.89 8.67 -12.26
CA VAL A 93 -15.52 8.48 -10.95
C VAL A 93 -15.56 6.99 -10.59
N ALA A 94 -16.01 6.13 -11.52
CA ALA A 94 -16.00 4.68 -11.31
C ALA A 94 -14.60 4.12 -11.05
N MET A 95 -13.57 4.62 -11.75
CA MET A 95 -12.18 4.24 -11.53
C MET A 95 -11.66 4.69 -10.16
N ALA A 96 -12.06 5.87 -9.69
CA ALA A 96 -11.71 6.35 -8.35
C ALA A 96 -12.31 5.44 -7.26
N PHE A 97 -13.58 5.06 -7.40
CA PHE A 97 -14.22 4.07 -6.51
C PHE A 97 -13.54 2.70 -6.58
N TYR A 98 -13.18 2.22 -7.77
CA TYR A 98 -12.45 0.96 -7.93
C TYR A 98 -11.12 0.97 -7.17
N ASN A 99 -10.33 2.03 -7.29
CA ASN A 99 -9.07 2.18 -6.57
C ASN A 99 -9.28 2.29 -5.05
N ALA A 100 -10.34 3.00 -4.61
CA ALA A 100 -10.69 3.10 -3.19
C ALA A 100 -11.10 1.73 -2.62
N LEU A 101 -11.97 1.01 -3.31
CA LEU A 101 -12.39 -0.35 -2.93
C LEU A 101 -11.21 -1.33 -2.91
N TRP A 102 -10.28 -1.20 -3.85
CA TRP A 102 -9.06 -2.01 -3.87
C TRP A 102 -8.17 -1.72 -2.64
N ALA A 103 -8.06 -0.46 -2.21
CA ALA A 103 -7.32 -0.09 -1.01
C ALA A 103 -7.96 -0.64 0.28
N TYR A 104 -9.29 -0.76 0.33
CA TYR A 104 -10.04 -1.37 1.44
C TYR A 104 -10.26 -2.89 1.29
N GLY A 105 -9.72 -3.51 0.24
CA GLY A 105 -9.85 -4.94 -0.03
C GLY A 105 -9.26 -5.77 1.11
N GLY A 106 -10.10 -6.60 1.75
CA GLY A 106 -9.69 -7.49 2.85
C GLY A 106 -10.62 -7.49 4.07
N ALA A 107 -11.56 -6.54 4.15
CA ALA A 107 -12.50 -6.43 5.28
C ALA A 107 -13.37 -7.70 5.48
N SER A 108 -13.77 -8.38 4.41
CA SER A 108 -14.59 -9.60 4.51
C SER A 108 -13.86 -10.77 5.19
N ALA A 109 -12.54 -10.86 5.03
CA ALA A 109 -11.74 -11.90 5.70
C ALA A 109 -11.61 -11.63 7.22
N LEU A 110 -11.63 -10.36 7.62
CA LEU A 110 -11.64 -9.98 9.04
C LEU A 110 -12.94 -10.39 9.71
N ASN A 111 -14.08 -10.27 9.02
CA ASN A 111 -15.36 -10.73 9.56
C ASN A 111 -15.37 -12.24 9.83
N CYS A 112 -14.77 -13.04 8.93
CA CYS A 112 -14.63 -14.49 9.12
C CYS A 112 -13.72 -14.84 10.32
N LEU A 113 -12.67 -14.05 10.57
CA LEU A 113 -11.80 -14.23 11.75
C LEU A 113 -12.44 -13.68 13.04
N VAL A 114 -13.34 -12.71 12.92
CA VAL A 114 -14.15 -12.19 14.01
C VAL A 114 -15.24 -13.19 14.43
N GLU A 115 -15.74 -14.03 13.52
CA GLU A 115 -16.65 -15.14 13.86
C GLU A 115 -16.00 -16.17 14.80
N GLU A 116 -14.66 -16.26 14.83
CA GLU A 116 -13.89 -17.13 15.73
C GLU A 116 -13.60 -16.46 17.10
N VAL A 117 -14.07 -15.23 17.34
CA VAL A 117 -13.90 -14.54 18.63
C VAL A 117 -14.82 -15.16 19.67
N LYS A 118 -14.23 -15.67 20.74
CA LYS A 118 -14.95 -16.23 21.89
C LYS A 118 -15.63 -15.10 22.67
N CYS A 119 -16.96 -15.12 22.71
CA CYS A 119 -17.89 -14.11 23.26
C CYS A 119 -18.00 -12.80 22.43
N PRO A 120 -18.82 -12.80 21.36
CA PRO A 120 -19.11 -11.58 20.57
C PRO A 120 -20.16 -10.65 21.22
N GLU A 121 -20.90 -11.11 22.24
CA GLU A 121 -21.86 -10.28 22.99
C GLU A 121 -21.18 -9.54 24.14
N LYS A 122 -20.58 -8.39 23.84
CA LYS A 122 -20.56 -7.16 24.68
C LYS A 122 -19.91 -6.00 23.93
#